data_AF-A0A847ZXP5-F1
#
_entry.id   AF-A0A847ZXP5-F1
#
_cell.length_a   1.000
_cell.length_b   1.000
_cell.length_c   1.000
_cell.angle_alpha   90.00
_cell.angle_beta   90.00
_cell.angle_gamma   90.00
#
_symmetry.space_group_name_H-M   'P 1'
#
loop_
_entity.id
_entity.type
_entity.pdbx_description
1 polymer ?
#
loop_
_entity_poly.entity_id
_entity_poly.type
_entity_poly.pdbx_seq_one_letter_code
_entity_poly.pdbx_strand_id
1 'polypeptide(L)' 'LGSDFDGARIPHFIKDVSGVPNLVAAMRGAGFGEPLIAKITHQNWLRVLEKTWGA' A
#
# COMPACT_ATOMS: atom_id res chain seq x y z
N LEU A 1 -2.22 2.96 0.07
CA LEU A 1 -1.90 2.71 -1.36
C LEU A 1 -3.04 3.26 -2.22
N GLY A 2 -2.81 3.51 -3.51
CA GLY A 2 -3.87 3.84 -4.48
C GLY A 2 -3.77 2.88 -5.65
N SER A 3 -4.43 1.72 -5.55
CA SER A 3 -4.24 0.60 -6.47
C SER A 3 -4.93 0.75 -7.82
N ASP A 4 -5.99 1.56 -7.87
CA ASP A 4 -6.91 1.62 -9.02
C ASP A 4 -7.48 0.24 -9.40
N PHE A 5 -7.77 -0.59 -8.39
CA PHE A 5 -8.49 -1.85 -8.58
C PHE A 5 -9.84 -1.58 -9.25
N ASP A 6 -10.23 -2.47 -10.17
CA ASP A 6 -11.40 -2.35 -11.04
C ASP A 6 -11.38 -1.14 -12.01
N GLY A 7 -10.36 -0.28 -11.95
CA GLY A 7 -10.16 0.88 -12.82
C GLY A 7 -9.00 0.77 -13.81
N ALA A 8 -8.03 -0.13 -13.58
CA ALA A 8 -6.83 -0.29 -14.40
C ALA A 8 -6.41 -1.75 -14.66
N ARG A 9 -5.49 -1.93 -15.63
CA ARG A 9 -4.78 -3.21 -15.80
C ARG A 9 -3.70 -3.33 -14.73
N ILE A 10 -3.82 -4.35 -13.89
CA ILE A 10 -2.91 -4.60 -12.78
C ILE A 10 -1.80 -5.60 -13.20
N PRO A 11 -0.55 -5.43 -12.73
CA PRO A 11 0.50 -6.43 -12.94
C PRO A 11 0.08 -7.82 -12.45
N HIS A 12 0.44 -8.86 -13.20
CA HIS A 12 -0.01 -10.23 -12.95
C HIS A 12 0.35 -10.75 -11.55
N PHE A 13 1.48 -10.31 -10.99
CA PHE A 13 1.92 -10.73 -9.65
C PHE A 13 1.07 -10.15 -8.50
N ILE A 14 0.32 -9.08 -8.77
CA ILE A 14 -0.66 -8.50 -7.84
C ILE A 14 -2.05 -9.02 -8.18
N LYS A 15 -2.42 -9.07 -9.46
CA LYS A 15 -3.73 -9.53 -9.98
C LYS A 15 -4.92 -8.72 -9.46
N ASP A 16 -5.26 -8.90 -8.19
CA ASP A 16 -6.36 -8.28 -7.47
C ASP A 16 -5.95 -8.01 -6.01
N VAL A 17 -6.90 -7.65 -5.14
CA VAL A 17 -6.61 -7.32 -3.74
C VAL A 17 -5.91 -8.46 -2.99
N SER A 18 -6.14 -9.72 -3.37
CA SER A 18 -5.50 -10.88 -2.72
C SER A 18 -3.98 -10.93 -2.92
N GLY A 19 -3.44 -10.23 -3.93
CA GLY A 19 -2.00 -10.18 -4.20
C GLY A 19 -1.28 -9.00 -3.54
N VAL A 20 -1.96 -8.14 -2.77
CA VAL A 20 -1.31 -7.07 -1.99
C VAL A 20 -0.21 -7.61 -1.04
N PRO A 21 -0.34 -8.78 -0.39
CA PRO A 21 0.75 -9.36 0.39
C PRO A 21 2.04 -9.61 -0.42
N ASN A 22 1.93 -9.91 -1.73
CA ASN A 22 3.10 -10.09 -2.59
C ASN A 22 3.88 -8.78 -2.76
N LEU A 23 3.18 -7.64 -2.86
CA LEU A 23 3.81 -6.33 -2.87
C LEU A 23 4.55 -6.06 -1.56
N VAL A 24 3.94 -6.38 -0.42
CA VAL A 24 4.59 -6.22 0.90
C VAL A 24 5.85 -7.09 1.00
N ALA A 25 5.79 -8.35 0.55
CA ALA A 25 6.95 -9.23 0.50
C ALA A 25 8.06 -8.68 -0.41
N ALA A 26 7.71 -8.14 -1.58
CA ALA A 26 8.66 -7.50 -2.49
C ALA A 26 9.32 -6.26 -1.86
N MET A 27 8.56 -5.44 -1.12
CA MET A 27 9.11 -4.31 -0.38
C MET A 27 10.13 -4.74 0.69
N ARG A 28 9.84 -5.81 1.44
CA ARG A 28 10.80 -6.40 2.39
C ARG A 28 12.06 -6.89 1.67
N GLY A 29 11.90 -7.61 0.56
CA GLY A 29 13.01 -8.06 -0.27
C GLY A 29 13.86 -6.92 -0.83
N ALA A 30 13.24 -5.77 -1.11
CA ALA A 30 13.91 -4.53 -1.53
C ALA A 30 14.57 -3.76 -0.37
N GLY A 31 14.54 -4.27 0.86
CA GLY A 31 15.19 -3.67 2.03
C GLY A 31 14.37 -2.59 2.74
N PHE A 32 13.07 -2.48 2.46
CA PHE A 32 12.22 -1.51 3.14
C PHE A 32 11.94 -2.01 4.55
N GLY A 33 12.34 -1.25 5.57
CA GLY A 33 12.05 -1.61 6.96
C GLY A 33 10.56 -1.56 7.27
N GLU A 34 10.11 -2.36 8.24
CA GLU A 34 8.71 -2.41 8.68
C GLU A 34 8.10 -1.02 8.99
N PRO A 35 8.82 -0.05 9.61
CA PRO A 35 8.28 1.29 9.83
C PRO A 35 7.94 2.02 8.52
N LEU A 36 8.73 1.83 7.46
CA LEU A 36 8.47 2.43 6.15
C LEU A 36 7.33 1.71 5.43
N ILE A 37 7.27 0.39 5.52
CA ILE A 37 6.18 -0.42 4.96
C ILE A 37 4.84 -0.01 5.58
N ALA A 38 4.78 0.16 6.90
CA ALA A 38 3.58 0.62 7.60
C ALA A 38 3.12 2.01 7.10
N LYS A 39 4.06 2.95 6.92
CA LYS A 39 3.78 4.26 6.34
C LYS A 39 3.16 4.19 4.95
N ILE A 40 3.75 3.39 4.06
CA ILE A 40 3.31 3.25 2.67
C ILE A 40 1.93 2.55 2.58
N THR A 41 1.75 1.49 3.36
CA THR A 41 0.52 0.69 3.32
C THR A 41 -0.67 1.45 3.87
N HIS A 42 -0.53 2.16 5.01
CA HIS A 42 -1.67 2.81 5.66
C HIS A 42 -1.34 4.08 6.47
N GLN A 43 -0.23 4.17 7.23
CA GLN A 43 -0.08 5.27 8.20
C GLN A 43 0.01 6.65 7.56
N ASN A 44 0.59 6.77 6.35
CA ASN A 44 0.60 8.04 5.64
C ASN A 44 -0.81 8.48 5.23
N TRP A 45 -1.70 7.54 4.89
CA TRP A 45 -3.08 7.84 4.57
C TRP A 45 -3.84 8.28 5.82
N LEU A 46 -3.72 7.55 6.93
CA LEU A 46 -4.34 7.94 8.21
C LEU A 46 -3.92 9.35 8.63
N ARG A 47 -2.62 9.66 8.58
CA ARG A 47 -2.09 11.00 8.84
C ARG A 47 -2.68 12.07 7.92
N VAL A 48 -2.97 11.76 6.66
CA VAL A 48 -3.61 12.72 5.73
C VAL A 48 -5.06 12.93 6.14
N LEU A 49 -5.81 11.85 6.40
CA LEU A 49 -7.20 11.94 6.85
C LEU A 49 -7.33 12.77 8.12
N GLU A 50 -6.49 12.52 9.13
CA GLU A 50 -6.45 13.31 10.39
C GLU A 50 -6.20 14.81 10.12
N LYS A 51 -5.24 15.13 9.24
CA LYS A 51 -4.91 16.52 8.92
C LYS A 51 -5.98 17.23 8.10
N THR A 52 -6.75 16.50 7.33
CA THR A 52 -7.73 17.07 6.39
C THR A 52 -9.13 17.14 6.99
N TRP A 53 -9.54 16.12 7.75
CA TRP A 53 -10.90 16.02 8.31
C TRP A 53 -10.97 16.34 9.81
N GLY A 54 -9.83 16.36 10.52
CA GLY A 54 -9.82 16.44 11.97
C GLY A 54 -10.16 15.09 12.63
N ALA A 55 -10.07 15.06 13.96
CA ALA A 55 -10.52 13.97 14.82
C ALA A 55 -11.71 14.46 15.66
#